data_AF-A0A957N9U8-F1
#
_entry.id   AF-A0A957N9U8-F1
#
_cell.length_a   1.000
_cell.length_b   1.000
_cell.length_c   1.000
_cell.angle_alpha   90.00
_cell.angle_beta   90.00
_cell.angle_gamma   90.00
#
_symmetry.space_group_name_H-M   'P 1'
#
loop_
_entity.id
_entity.type
_entity.pdbx_description
1 polymer ?
#
loop_
_entity_poly.entity_id
_entity_poly.type
_entity_poly.pdbx_seq_one_letter_code
_entity_poly.pdbx_strand_id
1 'polypeptide(L)' 'MQAMVYTRYGAPADVLHVAEIDTPQPQADEVLIEIHASSVNYGDRALVRGKPFLVRFMGYGVRSPNYQIPG' A
#
# COMPACT_ATOMS: atom_id res chain seq x y z
N MET A 1 -5.89 7.60 11.36
CA MET A 1 -4.41 7.45 11.32
C MET A 1 -3.82 8.13 10.09
N GLN A 2 -2.53 8.49 10.12
CA GLN A 2 -1.80 8.92 8.91
C GLN A 2 -1.22 7.70 8.19
N ALA A 3 -1.33 7.65 6.86
CA ALA A 3 -0.80 6.55 6.04
C ALA A 3 -0.20 7.06 4.74
N MET A 4 0.76 6.31 4.20
CA MET A 4 1.24 6.52 2.83
C MET A 4 0.29 5.81 1.86
N VAL A 5 -0.31 6.55 0.93
CA VAL A 5 -1.36 6.02 0.05
C VAL A 5 -1.06 6.22 -1.44
N TYR A 6 -1.61 5.35 -2.28
CA TYR A 6 -1.60 5.45 -3.74
C TYR A 6 -2.88 4.83 -4.34
N THR A 7 -3.35 5.39 -5.45
CA THR A 7 -4.59 4.93 -6.13
C THR A 7 -4.36 4.52 -7.59
N ARG A 8 -3.15 4.72 -8.10
CA ARG A 8 -2.72 4.32 -9.44
C ARG A 8 -1.26 3.88 -9.41
N TYR A 9 -0.90 2.98 -10.32
CA TYR A 9 0.49 2.58 -10.51
C TYR A 9 1.33 3.71 -11.09
N GLY A 10 2.56 3.87 -10.63
CA GLY A 10 3.46 4.90 -11.14
C GLY A 10 4.82 4.94 -10.44
N ALA A 11 5.64 5.93 -10.78
CA ALA A 11 6.88 6.13 -10.02
C ALA A 11 6.51 6.55 -8.58
N PRO A 12 7.19 6.02 -7.54
CA PRO A 12 6.83 6.30 -6.15
C PRO A 12 6.68 7.79 -5.83
N ALA A 13 7.55 8.64 -6.38
CA ALA A 13 7.52 10.09 -6.19
C ALA A 13 6.26 10.78 -6.76
N ASP A 14 5.57 10.16 -7.73
CA ASP A 14 4.43 10.78 -8.44
C ASP A 14 3.07 10.29 -7.93
N VAL A 15 3.04 9.19 -7.18
CA VAL A 15 1.79 8.50 -6.80
C VAL A 15 1.61 8.32 -5.30
N LEU A 16 2.71 8.26 -4.54
CA LEU A 16 2.65 8.16 -3.09
C LEU A 16 2.46 9.54 -2.48
N HIS A 17 1.52 9.63 -1.55
CA HIS A 17 1.30 10.81 -0.73
C HIS A 17 0.81 10.40 0.65
N VAL A 18 1.07 11.25 1.64
CA VAL A 18 0.53 11.06 3.00
C VAL A 18 -0.92 11.52 3.01
N ALA A 19 -1.81 10.70 3.56
CA ALA A 19 -3.20 11.04 3.78
C ALA A 19 -3.64 10.66 5.20
N GLU A 20 -4.60 11.41 5.74
CA GLU A 20 -5.35 10.98 6.91
C GLU A 20 -6.49 10.05 6.48
N ILE A 21 -6.57 8.90 7.13
CA ILE A 21 -7.59 7.88 6.88
C ILE A 21 -8.18 7.40 8.21
N ASP A 22 -9.32 6.75 8.16
CA ASP A 22 -9.92 6.15 9.35
C ASP A 22 -8.99 5.08 9.95
N THR A 23 -8.90 5.06 11.28
CA THR A 23 -8.16 4.01 11.98
C THR A 23 -8.96 2.70 11.88
N PRO A 24 -8.36 1.58 11.42
CA PRO A 24 -9.07 0.32 11.26
C PRO A 24 -9.58 -0.20 12.61
N GLN A 25 -10.77 -0.79 12.61
CA GLN A 25 -11.33 -1.47 13.78
C GLN A 25 -11.01 -2.96 13.67
N PRO A 26 -10.20 -3.53 14.59
CA PRO A 26 -9.85 -4.94 14.55
C PRO A 26 -11.06 -5.83 14.85
N GLN A 27 -11.13 -6.99 14.18
CA GLN A 27 -12.06 -8.07 14.52
C GLN A 27 -11.64 -8.81 15.80
N ALA A 28 -12.43 -9.80 16.22
CA ALA A 28 -12.23 -10.49 17.49
C ALA A 28 -10.86 -11.20 17.63
N ASP A 29 -10.25 -11.59 16.52
CA ASP A 29 -8.96 -12.29 16.42
C ASP A 29 -7.83 -11.42 15.85
N GLU A 30 -8.05 -10.11 15.70
CA GLU A 30 -7.07 -9.15 15.21
C GLU A 30 -6.58 -8.22 16.32
N VAL A 31 -5.42 -7.60 16.10
CA VAL A 31 -4.87 -6.57 16.99
C VAL A 31 -4.59 -5.30 16.23
N LEU A 32 -4.81 -4.16 16.87
CA LEU A 32 -4.43 -2.85 16.34
C LEU A 32 -3.02 -2.49 16.84
N ILE A 33 -2.11 -2.23 15.91
CA ILE A 33 -0.71 -1.94 16.20
C ILE A 33 -0.41 -0.47 15.86
N GLU A 34 0.18 0.26 16.80
CA GLU A 34 0.76 1.58 16.53
C GLU A 34 2.15 1.41 15.89
N ILE A 35 2.26 1.79 14.61
CA ILE A 35 3.50 1.65 13.85
C ILE A 35 4.43 2.83 14.15
N HIS A 36 5.56 2.57 14.82
CA HIS A 36 6.61 3.57 15.06
C HIS A 36 7.58 3.73 13.88
N ALA A 37 7.87 2.64 13.17
CA ALA A 37 8.76 2.63 12.01
C ALA A 37 8.46 1.41 11.12
N SER A 38 8.73 1.55 9.82
CA SER A 38 8.73 0.45 8.85
C SER A 38 9.86 0.63 7.84
N SER A 39 10.36 -0.47 7.31
CA SER A 39 11.39 -0.50 6.27
C SER A 39 10.80 -0.28 4.88
N VAL A 40 11.59 0.26 3.95
CA VAL A 40 11.25 0.26 2.51
C VAL A 40 11.99 -0.87 1.82
N ASN A 41 11.23 -1.78 1.20
CA ASN A 41 11.74 -2.95 0.52
C ASN A 41 11.53 -2.87 -1.00
N TYR A 42 12.23 -3.75 -1.74
CA TYR A 42 12.03 -3.87 -3.18
C TYR A 42 10.59 -4.28 -3.54
N GLY A 43 9.95 -5.09 -2.70
CA GLY A 43 8.56 -5.51 -2.85
C GLY A 43 7.60 -4.32 -2.90
N ASP A 44 7.72 -3.39 -1.95
CA ASP A 44 6.88 -2.19 -1.88
C ASP A 44 6.99 -1.36 -3.16
N ARG A 45 8.22 -1.19 -3.66
CA ARG A 45 8.47 -0.51 -4.94
C ARG A 45 7.84 -1.26 -6.11
N ALA A 46 7.89 -2.59 -6.13
CA ALA A 46 7.29 -3.40 -7.19
C ALA A 46 5.76 -3.25 -7.22
N LEU A 47 5.13 -3.24 -6.03
CA LEU A 47 3.69 -3.03 -5.86
C LEU A 47 3.27 -1.63 -6.32
N VAL A 48 3.92 -0.58 -5.83
CA VAL A 48 3.61 0.82 -6.17
C VAL A 48 3.78 1.09 -7.66
N ARG A 49 4.82 0.53 -8.29
CA ARG A 49 5.04 0.68 -9.73
C ARG A 49 4.15 -0.23 -10.57
N GLY A 50 3.57 -1.28 -9.99
CA GLY A 50 2.91 -2.36 -10.74
C GLY A 50 3.88 -3.09 -11.68
N LYS A 51 5.14 -3.25 -11.28
CA LYS A 51 6.23 -3.81 -12.11
C LYS A 51 7.02 -4.89 -11.34
N PRO A 52 7.32 -6.06 -11.95
CA PRO A 52 6.95 -6.45 -13.32
C PRO A 52 5.44 -6.62 -13.49
N PHE A 53 4.94 -6.59 -14.74
CA PHE A 53 3.51 -6.57 -15.04
C PHE A 53 2.74 -7.74 -14.37
N LEU A 54 3.41 -8.87 -14.14
CA LEU A 54 2.87 -10.02 -13.44
C LEU A 54 2.33 -9.69 -12.04
N VAL A 55 2.94 -8.75 -11.31
CA VAL A 55 2.48 -8.31 -9.98
C VAL A 55 1.01 -7.89 -10.02
N ARG A 56 0.54 -7.26 -11.10
CA ARG A 56 -0.85 -6.82 -11.26
C ARG A 56 -1.86 -7.98 -11.27
N PHE A 57 -1.41 -9.18 -11.67
CA PHE A 57 -2.22 -10.40 -11.69
C PHE A 57 -2.11 -11.24 -10.41
N MET A 58 -1.15 -10.95 -9.53
CA MET A 58 -0.95 -11.67 -8.27
C MET A 58 -1.85 -11.16 -7.13
N GLY A 59 -3.05 -10.66 -7.44
CA GLY A 59 -4.00 -10.12 -6.46
C GLY A 59 -3.87 -8.63 -6.15
N TYR A 60 -2.88 -7.93 -6.72
CA TYR A 60 -2.66 -6.51 -6.45
C TYR A 60 -3.44 -5.55 -7.35
N GLY A 61 -4.12 -6.06 -8.38
CA GLY A 61 -5.11 -5.33 -9.18
C GLY A 61 -4.65 -5.04 -10.61
N VAL A 62 -5.48 -5.40 -11.59
CA VAL A 62 -5.06 -5.35 -13.01
C VAL A 62 -5.01 -3.92 -13.53
N ARG A 63 -6.01 -3.07 -13.27
CA ARG A 63 -6.03 -1.69 -13.79
C ARG A 63 -5.40 -0.70 -12.81
N SER A 64 -5.81 -0.78 -11.56
CA SER A 64 -5.33 0.02 -10.44
C SER A 64 -4.96 -0.90 -9.27
N PRO A 65 -4.23 -0.40 -8.27
CA PRO A 65 -4.01 -1.12 -7.03
C PRO A 65 -5.32 -1.49 -6.34
N ASN A 66 -5.41 -2.72 -5.83
CA ASN A 66 -6.52 -3.16 -4.97
C ASN A 66 -6.34 -2.66 -3.53
N TYR A 67 -5.09 -2.44 -3.11
CA TYR A 67 -4.71 -1.96 -1.78
C TYR A 67 -4.07 -0.59 -1.92
N GLN A 68 -4.57 0.36 -1.15
CA GLN A 68 -4.10 1.75 -1.21
C GLN A 68 -2.87 2.00 -0.34
N ILE A 69 -2.59 1.14 0.64
CA ILE A 69 -1.42 1.23 1.51
C ILE A 69 -0.45 0.13 1.07
N PRO A 70 0.74 0.48 0.57
CA PRO A 70 1.76 -0.49 0.23
C PRO A 70 2.54 -0.87 1.49
N GLY A 71 2.36 -2.12 1.96
CA GLY A 71 2.95 -2.61 3.20
C GLY A 71 1.88 -2.88 4.25
#